data_AF-A0A921J0H6-F1
#
_entry.id   AF-A0A921J0H6-F1
#
_cell.length_a   1.000
_cell.length_b   1.000
_cell.length_c   1.000
_cell.angle_alpha   90.00
_cell.angle_beta   90.00
_cell.angle_gamma   90.00
#
_symmetry.space_group_name_H-M   'P 1'
#
loop_
_entity.id
_entity.type
_entity.pdbx_description
1 polymer ?
#
loop_
_entity_poly.entity_id
_entity_poly.type
_entity_poly.pdbx_seq_one_letter_code
_entity_poly.pdbx_strand_id
1 'polypeptide(L)'
;MTARLARLQTHTQQRSASTTQERLHALTLQRIRQATAAVPPPPLQPTPAIACAPDTPVETLWAIARSHPELRRWIVANPNADADLLEYISQQGGPHVRRSLDILLASLA
;
A
#
# COMPACT_ATOMS: atom_id res chain seq x y z
N MET A 1 -58.03 33.47 29.33
CA MET A 1 -57.07 32.82 30.25
C MET A 1 -56.29 31.73 29.49
N THR A 2 -55.34 32.12 28.62
CA THR A 2 -54.68 31.21 27.67
C THR A 2 -53.18 31.50 27.58
N ALA A 3 -52.48 31.50 28.72
CA ALA A 3 -51.03 31.77 28.71
C ALA A 3 -50.24 31.08 29.84
N ARG A 4 -50.71 29.93 30.35
CA ARG A 4 -50.00 29.22 31.44
C ARG A 4 -49.76 27.72 31.23
N LEU A 5 -49.95 27.20 30.01
CA LEU A 5 -49.65 25.79 29.68
C LEU A 5 -48.50 25.61 28.69
N ALA A 6 -48.01 26.66 28.03
CA ALA A 6 -46.98 26.56 26.99
C ALA A 6 -45.53 26.38 27.52
N ARG A 7 -45.26 26.66 28.81
CA ARG A 7 -43.87 26.65 29.35
C ARG A 7 -43.39 25.30 29.89
N LEU A 8 -44.28 24.32 30.09
CA LEU A 8 -43.90 23.00 30.61
C LEU A 8 -43.65 21.97 29.49
N GLN A 9 -44.17 22.21 28.28
CA GLN A 9 -43.95 21.33 27.13
C GLN A 9 -42.58 21.53 26.47
N THR A 10 -41.99 22.72 26.58
CA THR A 10 -40.67 23.00 25.99
C THR A 10 -39.56 22.21 26.68
N HIS A 11 -39.61 22.07 28.02
CA HIS A 11 -38.53 21.44 28.77
C HIS A 11 -38.43 19.92 28.57
N THR A 12 -39.56 19.23 28.36
CA THR A 12 -39.59 17.79 28.04
C THR A 12 -39.22 17.53 26.58
N GLN A 13 -39.65 18.40 25.66
CA GLN A 13 -39.33 18.31 24.24
C GLN A 13 -37.87 18.64 23.95
N GLN A 14 -37.27 19.56 24.72
CA GLN A 14 -35.85 19.90 24.65
C GLN A 14 -34.96 18.75 25.18
N ARG A 15 -35.38 18.03 26.22
CA ARG A 15 -34.66 16.86 26.75
C ARG A 15 -34.73 15.63 25.83
N SER A 16 -35.86 15.38 25.18
CA SER A 16 -35.98 14.28 24.21
C SER A 16 -35.25 14.56 22.90
N ALA A 17 -35.24 15.82 22.45
CA ALA A 17 -34.45 16.26 21.29
C ALA A 17 -32.93 16.24 21.57
N SER A 18 -32.47 16.68 22.76
CA SER A 18 -31.05 16.62 23.12
C SER A 18 -30.54 15.18 23.17
N THR A 19 -31.32 14.25 23.75
CA THR A 19 -30.96 12.83 23.83
C THR A 19 -30.91 12.17 22.44
N THR A 20 -31.83 12.55 21.54
CA THR A 20 -31.84 12.01 20.17
C THR A 20 -30.67 12.57 19.37
N GLN A 21 -30.40 13.87 19.49
CA GLN A 21 -29.27 14.54 18.84
C GLN A 21 -27.92 13.98 19.32
N GLU A 22 -27.77 13.75 20.62
CA GLU A 22 -26.57 13.12 21.21
C GLU A 22 -26.39 11.67 20.74
N ARG A 23 -27.46 10.88 20.67
CA ARG A 23 -27.40 9.51 20.13
C ARG A 23 -27.04 9.50 18.65
N LEU A 24 -27.60 10.40 17.85
CA LEU A 24 -27.24 10.55 16.44
C LEU A 24 -25.78 10.98 16.27
N HIS A 25 -25.31 11.91 17.11
CA HIS A 25 -23.92 12.33 17.10
C HIS A 25 -22.99 11.17 17.50
N ALA A 26 -23.32 10.42 18.54
CA ALA A 26 -22.56 9.25 18.98
C ALA A 26 -22.50 8.16 17.90
N LEU A 27 -23.62 7.88 17.23
CA LEU A 27 -23.67 6.95 16.09
C LEU A 27 -22.87 7.45 14.89
N THR A 28 -22.86 8.76 14.65
CA THR A 28 -22.06 9.38 13.60
C THR A 28 -20.57 9.22 13.89
N LEU A 29 -20.14 9.51 15.12
CA LEU A 29 -18.75 9.30 15.54
C LEU A 29 -18.35 7.81 15.51
N GLN A 30 -19.26 6.91 15.88
CA GLN A 30 -19.01 5.47 15.81
C GLN A 30 -18.86 5.00 14.37
N ARG A 31 -19.70 5.48 13.45
CA ARG A 31 -19.58 5.18 12.02
C ARG A 31 -18.30 5.76 11.42
N ILE A 32 -17.92 6.98 11.78
CA ILE A 32 -16.64 7.56 11.35
C ILE A 32 -15.48 6.72 11.87
N ARG A 33 -15.48 6.33 13.16
CA ARG A 33 -14.47 5.45 13.75
C ARG A 33 -14.35 4.10 13.04
N GLN A 34 -15.48 3.49 12.68
CA GLN A 34 -15.53 2.24 11.92
C GLN A 34 -15.09 2.43 10.46
N ALA A 35 -15.41 3.56 9.83
CA ALA A 35 -14.92 3.91 8.50
C ALA A 35 -13.43 4.23 8.49
N THR A 36 -12.86 4.69 9.62
CA THR A 36 -11.42 4.86 9.83
C THR A 36 -10.72 3.60 10.36
N ALA A 37 -11.41 2.45 10.45
CA ALA A 37 -10.72 1.18 10.65
C ALA A 37 -9.78 1.01 9.46
N ALA A 38 -8.49 1.23 9.72
CA ALA A 38 -7.51 1.58 8.71
C ALA A 38 -7.47 0.54 7.59
N VAL A 39 -7.83 0.95 6.38
CA VAL A 39 -7.50 0.19 5.18
C VAL A 39 -5.98 0.02 5.23
N PRO A 40 -5.45 -1.22 5.25
CA PRO A 40 -4.01 -1.41 5.27
C PRO A 40 -3.42 -0.70 4.05
N PRO A 41 -2.27 -0.03 4.18
CA PRO A 41 -1.63 0.59 3.04
C PRO A 41 -1.46 -0.46 1.94
N PRO A 42 -1.66 -0.09 0.65
CA PRO A 42 -1.51 -1.04 -0.43
C PRO A 42 -0.10 -1.66 -0.39
N PRO A 43 0.04 -2.94 -0.77
CA PRO A 43 1.35 -3.58 -0.78
C PRO A 43 2.31 -2.78 -1.66
N LEU A 44 3.48 -2.50 -1.11
CA LEU A 44 4.53 -1.77 -1.82
C LEU A 44 4.87 -2.51 -3.11
N GLN A 45 4.81 -1.78 -4.22
CA GLN A 45 5.18 -2.34 -5.52
C GLN A 45 6.71 -2.36 -5.66
N PRO A 46 7.29 -3.42 -6.26
CA PRO A 46 8.70 -3.43 -6.59
C PRO A 46 9.07 -2.27 -7.50
N THR A 47 10.27 -1.71 -7.29
CA THR A 47 10.79 -0.62 -8.10
C THR A 47 12.18 -0.95 -8.62
N PRO A 48 12.67 -0.27 -9.67
CA PRO A 48 14.05 -0.39 -10.12
C PRO A 48 15.07 -0.18 -8.99
N ALA A 49 14.82 0.79 -8.10
CA ALA A 49 15.69 1.10 -6.98
C ALA A 49 15.82 -0.08 -6.02
N ILE A 50 14.71 -0.76 -5.69
CA ILE A 50 14.73 -1.99 -4.88
C ILE A 50 15.43 -3.10 -5.65
N ALA A 51 15.12 -3.29 -6.94
CA ALA A 51 15.67 -4.37 -7.73
C ALA A 51 17.20 -4.34 -7.85
N CYS A 52 17.85 -3.17 -7.80
CA CYS A 52 19.31 -3.05 -7.83
C CYS A 52 19.94 -2.70 -6.47
N ALA A 53 19.17 -2.61 -5.38
CA ALA A 53 19.70 -2.24 -4.08
C ALA A 53 20.49 -3.40 -3.43
N PRO A 54 21.68 -3.13 -2.86
CA PRO A 54 22.57 -4.16 -2.31
C PRO A 54 22.06 -4.82 -1.03
N ASP A 55 21.05 -4.26 -0.39
CA ASP A 55 20.38 -4.80 0.80
C ASP A 55 19.14 -5.62 0.44
N THR A 56 18.77 -5.70 -0.83
CA THR A 56 17.62 -6.50 -1.26
C THR A 56 17.97 -7.99 -1.21
N PRO A 57 17.23 -8.81 -0.43
CA PRO A 57 17.51 -10.24 -0.31
C PRO A 57 17.31 -10.98 -1.63
N VAL A 58 18.12 -12.02 -1.88
CA VAL A 58 18.04 -12.84 -3.10
C VAL A 58 16.64 -13.41 -3.35
N GLU A 59 15.91 -13.79 -2.29
CA GLU A 59 14.55 -14.31 -2.43
C GLU A 59 13.54 -13.26 -2.91
N THR A 60 13.73 -12.02 -2.48
CA THR A 60 12.96 -10.89 -3.00
C THR A 60 13.31 -10.66 -4.47
N LEU A 61 14.58 -10.77 -4.87
CA LEU A 61 14.98 -10.65 -6.28
C LEU A 61 14.34 -11.74 -7.15
N TRP A 62 14.30 -12.99 -6.68
CA TRP A 62 13.58 -14.08 -7.34
C TRP A 62 12.08 -13.77 -7.49
N ALA A 63 11.45 -13.26 -6.44
CA ALA A 63 10.04 -12.87 -6.49
C ALA A 63 9.80 -11.77 -7.54
N ILE A 64 10.65 -10.74 -7.56
CA ILE A 64 10.59 -9.65 -8.55
C ILE A 64 10.81 -10.20 -9.96
N ALA A 65 11.85 -11.01 -10.19
CA ALA A 65 12.15 -11.55 -11.52
C ALA A 65 11.00 -12.37 -12.11
N ARG A 66 10.25 -13.09 -11.27
CA ARG A 66 9.09 -13.89 -11.70
C ARG A 66 7.85 -13.04 -11.98
N SER A 67 7.61 -12.02 -11.17
CA SER A 67 6.37 -11.22 -11.21
C SER A 67 6.45 -9.94 -12.04
N HIS A 68 7.65 -9.38 -12.25
CA HIS A 68 7.89 -8.07 -12.88
C HIS A 68 8.97 -8.16 -13.97
N PRO A 69 8.65 -8.69 -15.17
CA PRO A 69 9.63 -8.89 -16.25
C PRO A 69 10.37 -7.61 -16.68
N GLU A 70 9.73 -6.45 -16.58
CA GLU A 70 10.29 -5.13 -16.86
C GLU A 70 11.39 -4.71 -15.87
N LEU A 71 11.42 -5.32 -14.68
CA LEU A 71 12.41 -5.01 -13.65
C LEU A 71 13.66 -5.89 -13.71
N ARG A 72 13.63 -7.01 -14.45
CA ARG A 72 14.77 -7.95 -14.55
C ARG A 72 16.08 -7.28 -14.98
N ARG A 73 16.00 -6.29 -15.87
CA ARG A 73 17.18 -5.53 -16.35
C ARG A 73 17.94 -4.81 -15.25
N TRP A 74 17.28 -4.50 -14.13
CA TRP A 74 17.88 -3.81 -12.98
C TRP A 74 18.48 -4.81 -12.00
N ILE A 75 17.87 -6.00 -11.86
CA ILE A 75 18.38 -7.11 -11.05
C ILE A 75 19.79 -7.52 -11.52
N VAL A 76 20.07 -7.43 -12.83
CA VAL A 76 21.42 -7.70 -13.38
C VAL A 76 22.52 -6.88 -12.72
N ALA A 77 22.21 -5.67 -12.24
CA ALA A 77 23.17 -4.79 -11.56
C ALA A 77 23.18 -4.97 -10.03
N ASN A 78 22.36 -5.87 -9.48
CA ASN A 78 22.30 -6.12 -8.06
C ASN A 78 23.46 -7.04 -7.62
N PRO A 79 24.31 -6.64 -6.65
CA PRO A 79 25.42 -7.47 -6.20
C PRO A 79 24.99 -8.78 -5.49
N ASN A 80 23.73 -8.86 -5.01
CA ASN A 80 23.19 -10.09 -4.42
C ASN A 80 22.53 -11.01 -5.47
N ALA A 81 22.49 -10.63 -6.74
CA ALA A 81 22.00 -11.51 -7.80
C ALA A 81 23.04 -12.61 -8.07
N ASP A 82 22.73 -13.83 -7.65
CA ASP A 82 23.58 -14.99 -7.85
C ASP A 82 23.55 -15.49 -9.31
N ALA A 83 24.44 -16.43 -9.61
CA ALA A 83 24.58 -16.99 -10.96
C ALA A 83 23.29 -17.65 -11.44
N ASP A 84 22.60 -18.39 -10.57
CA ASP A 84 21.36 -19.10 -10.91
C ASP A 84 20.23 -18.10 -11.27
N LEU A 85 20.11 -17.00 -10.53
CA LEU A 85 19.15 -15.94 -10.84
C LEU A 85 19.49 -15.23 -12.15
N LEU A 86 20.77 -14.91 -12.39
CA LEU A 86 21.22 -14.27 -13.62
C LEU A 86 21.02 -15.18 -14.83
N GLU A 87 21.29 -16.48 -14.69
CA GLU A 87 21.01 -17.48 -15.71
C GLU A 87 19.51 -17.53 -16.01
N TYR A 88 18.66 -17.65 -14.99
CA TYR A 88 17.22 -17.60 -15.15
C TYR A 88 16.77 -16.34 -15.91
N ILE A 89 17.27 -15.16 -15.52
CA ILE A 89 16.96 -13.89 -16.19
C ILE A 89 17.42 -13.92 -17.65
N SER A 90 18.59 -14.48 -17.96
CA SER A 90 19.09 -14.60 -19.32
C SER A 90 18.18 -15.45 -20.21
N GLN A 91 17.64 -16.55 -19.67
CA GLN A 91 16.75 -17.46 -20.38
C GLN A 91 15.35 -16.86 -20.57
N GLN A 92 14.81 -16.23 -19.52
CA GLN A 92 13.47 -15.64 -19.58
C GLN A 92 13.43 -14.31 -20.32
N GLY A 93 14.57 -13.63 -20.46
CA GLY A 93 14.69 -12.33 -21.10
C GLY A 93 13.82 -11.25 -20.46
N GLY A 94 13.46 -10.25 -21.25
CA GLY A 94 12.66 -9.10 -20.84
C GLY A 94 13.16 -7.81 -21.49
N PRO A 95 12.43 -6.70 -21.36
CA PRO A 95 12.84 -5.42 -21.92
C PRO A 95 14.26 -5.04 -21.46
N HIS A 96 15.17 -4.86 -22.41
CA HIS A 96 16.57 -4.45 -22.19
C HIS A 96 17.46 -5.41 -21.39
N VAL A 97 17.00 -6.63 -21.06
CA VAL A 97 17.79 -7.61 -20.27
C VAL A 97 19.11 -7.94 -20.96
N ARG A 98 19.07 -8.24 -22.26
CA ARG A 98 20.28 -8.54 -23.06
C ARG A 98 21.33 -7.45 -22.94
N ARG A 99 20.92 -6.18 -23.12
CA ARG A 99 21.82 -5.04 -23.02
C ARG A 99 22.43 -4.90 -21.62
N SER A 100 21.64 -5.12 -20.57
CA SER A 100 22.17 -5.08 -19.20
C SER A 100 23.20 -6.19 -18.97
N LEU A 101 22.95 -7.41 -19.45
CA LEU A 101 23.89 -8.53 -19.33
C LEU A 101 25.17 -8.27 -20.12
N ASP A 102 25.08 -7.74 -21.34
CA ASP A 102 26.25 -7.38 -22.14
C ASP A 102 27.14 -6.37 -21.40
N ILE A 103 26.53 -5.35 -20.76
CA ILE A 103 27.27 -4.36 -19.95
C ILE A 103 27.92 -5.00 -18.73
N LEU A 104 27.18 -5.86 -18.00
CA LEU A 104 27.73 -6.58 -16.85
C LEU A 104 28.95 -7.40 -17.26
N LEU A 105 28.83 -8.21 -18.31
CA LEU A 105 29.92 -9.06 -18.79
C LEU A 105 31.11 -8.24 -19.30
N ALA A 106 30.87 -7.12 -20.01
CA ALA A 106 31.93 -6.22 -20.44
C ALA A 106 32.67 -5.55 -19.27
N SER A 107 32.02 -5.39 -18.11
CA SER A 107 32.66 -4.84 -16.91
C SER A 107 33.55 -5.83 -16.16
N LEU A 108 33.47 -7.13 -16.50
CA LEU A 108 34.28 -8.20 -15.93
C LEU A 108 35.53 -8.52 -16.76
N ALA A 109 35.65 -7.94 -17.95
CA ALA A 109 36.78 -8.10 -18.87
C ALA A 109 37.90 -7.10 -18.56
#